data_AF-A0A233HE54-F1
#
_entry.id   AF-A0A233HE54-F1
#
_cell.length_a   1.000
_cell.length_b   1.000
_cell.length_c   1.000
_cell.angle_alpha   90.00
_cell.angle_beta   90.00
_cell.angle_gamma   90.00
#
_symmetry.space_group_name_H-M   'P 1'
#
loop_
_entity.id
_entity.type
_entity.pdbx_description
1 polymer ?
#
loop_
_entity_poly.entity_id
_entity_poly.type
_entity_poly.pdbx_seq_one_letter_code
_entity_poly.pdbx_strand_id
1 'polypeptide(L)'
;MSNTDQKLRELAKRHAEISSELSINNDQRSKELAYCKGAESDGGYYETCYDMVYDMMKESMEQREGISFDEMLSNYGCRHCNSARILKRHIGKLKQERGRIHSAITQIGKTL
;
A
#
# COMPACT_ATOMS: atom_id res chain seq x y z
N MET A 1 15.03 -0.01 35.55
CA MET A 1 14.19 0.58 34.48
C MET A 1 12.74 0.33 34.87
N SER A 2 11.87 1.34 34.80
CA SER A 2 10.44 1.10 35.05
C SER A 2 9.85 0.29 33.89
N ASN A 3 8.77 -0.46 34.14
CA ASN A 3 8.04 -1.20 33.10
C ASN A 3 7.59 -0.26 31.96
N THR A 4 7.22 0.97 32.33
CA THR A 4 6.86 2.05 31.39
C THR A 4 8.02 2.45 30.47
N ASP A 5 9.24 2.60 31.01
CA ASP A 5 10.42 2.94 30.20
C ASP A 5 10.77 1.85 29.20
N GLN A 6 10.64 0.59 29.60
CA GLN A 6 10.87 -0.54 28.71
C GLN A 6 9.86 -0.56 27.57
N LYS A 7 8.58 -0.40 27.88
CA LYS A 7 7.50 -0.34 26.89
C LYS A 7 7.66 0.83 25.91
N LEU A 8 8.06 2.01 26.40
CA LEU A 8 8.37 3.17 25.55
C LEU A 8 9.52 2.89 24.58
N ARG A 9 10.60 2.26 25.06
CA ARG A 9 11.74 1.89 24.21
C ARG A 9 11.35 0.90 23.12
N GLU A 10 10.57 -0.13 23.44
CA GLU A 10 10.09 -1.11 22.47
C GLU A 10 9.20 -0.47 21.39
N LEU A 11 8.26 0.38 21.80
CA LEU A 11 7.41 1.13 20.89
C LEU A 11 8.21 2.08 19.98
N ALA A 12 9.17 2.81 20.55
CA ALA A 12 10.04 3.72 19.78
C ALA A 12 10.91 2.94 18.77
N LYS A 13 11.45 1.79 19.17
CA LYS A 13 12.21 0.90 18.27
C LYS A 13 11.35 0.44 17.11
N ARG A 14 10.15 -0.10 17.37
CA ARG A 14 9.23 -0.55 16.31
C ARG A 14 8.80 0.62 15.40
N HIS A 15 8.58 1.82 15.96
CA HIS A 15 8.26 3.01 15.17
C HIS A 15 9.38 3.37 14.17
N ALA A 16 10.65 3.26 14.60
CA ALA A 16 11.80 3.49 13.74
C ALA A 16 11.94 2.41 12.67
N GLU A 17 11.80 1.13 13.03
CA GLU A 17 11.82 -0.02 12.10
C GLU A 17 10.77 0.14 10.99
N ILE A 18 9.53 0.46 11.36
CA ILE A 18 8.46 0.69 10.37
C ILE A 18 8.81 1.85 9.44
N SER A 19 9.49 2.89 9.94
CA SER A 19 9.90 4.03 9.09
C SER A 19 10.92 3.61 8.03
N SER A 20 11.88 2.74 8.39
CA SER A 20 12.81 2.14 7.44
C SER A 20 12.10 1.21 6.45
N GLU A 21 11.21 0.32 6.93
CA GLU A 21 10.42 -0.56 6.08
C GLU A 21 9.56 0.22 5.08
N LEU A 22 8.97 1.34 5.50
CA LEU A 22 8.20 2.20 4.62
C LEU A 22 9.07 2.79 3.50
N SER A 23 10.29 3.22 3.80
CA SER A 23 11.21 3.75 2.78
C SER A 23 11.51 2.69 1.72
N ILE A 24 11.93 1.50 2.16
CA ILE A 24 12.30 0.39 1.27
C ILE A 24 11.11 -0.03 0.40
N ASN A 25 9.93 -0.18 1.00
CA ASN A 25 8.73 -0.60 0.27
C ASN A 25 8.24 0.48 -0.71
N ASN A 26 8.35 1.76 -0.38
CA ASN A 26 8.00 2.84 -1.32
C ASN A 26 8.95 2.84 -2.51
N ASP A 27 10.26 2.71 -2.28
CA ASP A 27 11.26 2.63 -3.35
C ASP A 27 11.02 1.43 -4.26
N GLN A 28 10.77 0.25 -3.68
CA GLN A 28 10.46 -0.94 -4.47
C GLN A 28 9.17 -0.74 -5.26
N ARG A 29 8.13 -0.18 -4.64
CA ARG A 29 6.85 0.08 -5.34
C ARG A 29 7.06 1.04 -6.52
N SER A 30 7.86 2.09 -6.36
CA SER A 30 8.18 3.02 -7.44
C SER A 30 8.92 2.34 -8.58
N LYS A 31 9.86 1.42 -8.27
CA LYS A 31 10.54 0.60 -9.28
C LYS A 31 9.57 -0.30 -10.04
N GLU A 32 8.68 -1.00 -9.33
CA GLU A 32 7.66 -1.84 -9.98
C GLU A 32 6.79 -1.00 -10.92
N LEU A 33 6.34 0.19 -10.50
CA LEU A 33 5.54 1.06 -11.37
C LEU A 33 6.32 1.55 -12.60
N ALA A 34 7.62 1.83 -12.47
CA ALA A 34 8.47 2.22 -13.59
C ALA A 34 8.67 1.10 -14.62
N TYR A 35 8.56 -0.17 -14.22
CA TYR A 35 8.62 -1.31 -15.12
C TYR A 35 7.25 -1.71 -15.71
N CYS A 36 6.18 -1.03 -15.33
CA CYS A 36 4.90 -1.15 -16.03
C CYS A 36 5.07 -0.62 -17.46
N LYS A 37 4.70 -1.43 -18.45
CA LYS A 37 4.73 -1.05 -19.87
C LYS A 37 3.35 -0.63 -20.38
N GLY A 38 2.46 -0.18 -19.50
CA GLY A 38 1.10 0.14 -19.88
C GLY A 38 0.27 -1.07 -20.28
N ALA A 39 -0.85 -0.80 -20.95
CA ALA A 39 -1.69 -1.81 -21.57
C ALA A 39 -2.33 -1.25 -22.85
N GLU A 40 -2.39 -2.07 -23.89
CA GLU A 40 -3.15 -1.76 -25.10
C GLU A 40 -4.56 -2.32 -24.97
N SER A 41 -5.55 -1.52 -25.34
CA SER A 41 -6.96 -1.91 -25.41
C SER A 41 -7.56 -1.43 -26.73
N ASP A 42 -8.74 -1.95 -27.08
CA ASP A 42 -9.47 -1.54 -28.30
C ASP A 42 -9.78 -0.03 -28.34
N GLY A 43 -9.72 0.67 -27.19
CA GLY A 43 -9.93 2.12 -27.07
C GLY A 43 -8.66 2.98 -27.04
N GLY A 44 -7.46 2.38 -27.08
CA GLY A 44 -6.17 3.10 -27.06
C GLY A 44 -5.14 2.51 -26.09
N TYR A 45 -4.04 3.24 -25.91
CA TYR A 45 -2.92 2.86 -25.05
C TYR A 45 -3.03 3.52 -23.67
N TYR A 46 -2.98 2.71 -22.62
CA TYR A 46 -2.92 3.15 -21.23
C TYR A 46 -1.48 3.19 -20.73
N GLU A 47 -1.08 4.29 -20.10
CA GLU A 47 0.28 4.46 -19.54
C GLU A 47 0.56 3.45 -18.42
N THR A 48 -0.46 3.09 -17.63
CA THR A 48 -0.37 2.03 -16.63
C THR A 48 -1.54 1.06 -16.72
N CYS A 49 -1.34 -0.21 -16.30
CA CYS A 49 -2.45 -1.14 -16.19
C CYS A 49 -3.49 -0.72 -15.14
N TYR A 50 -3.18 0.25 -14.26
CA TYR A 50 -4.16 0.76 -13.30
C TYR A 50 -5.24 1.60 -13.97
N ASP A 51 -4.87 2.39 -14.96
CA ASP A 51 -5.82 3.27 -15.66
C ASP A 51 -6.80 2.42 -16.48
N MET A 52 -6.27 1.44 -17.22
CA MET A 52 -7.09 0.45 -17.91
C MET A 52 -8.04 -0.28 -16.95
N VAL A 53 -7.54 -0.81 -15.83
CA VAL A 53 -8.37 -1.55 -14.88
C VAL A 53 -9.41 -0.64 -14.21
N TYR A 54 -9.11 0.64 -14.01
CA TYR A 54 -10.06 1.59 -13.48
C TYR A 54 -11.22 1.84 -14.45
N ASP A 55 -10.92 1.98 -15.74
CA ASP A 55 -11.93 2.14 -16.79
C ASP A 55 -12.79 0.87 -16.92
N MET A 56 -12.16 -0.31 -16.96
CA MET A 56 -12.88 -1.60 -16.98
C MET A 56 -13.77 -1.77 -15.75
N MET A 57 -13.32 -1.34 -14.57
CA MET A 57 -14.14 -1.38 -13.36
C MET A 57 -15.37 -0.49 -13.49
N LYS A 58 -15.23 0.70 -14.07
CA LYS A 58 -16.35 1.61 -14.26
C LYS A 58 -17.42 0.99 -15.16
N GLU A 59 -17.01 0.39 -16.27
CA GLU A 59 -17.91 -0.33 -17.19
C GLU A 59 -18.57 -1.53 -16.51
N SER A 60 -17.81 -2.32 -15.75
CA SER A 60 -18.34 -3.48 -15.00
C SER A 60 -19.31 -3.09 -13.89
N MET A 61 -19.11 -1.94 -13.23
CA MET A 61 -20.07 -1.38 -12.28
C MET A 61 -21.38 -0.98 -12.97
N GLU A 62 -21.32 -0.42 -14.18
CA GLU A 62 -22.50 -0.11 -14.99
C GLU A 62 -23.25 -1.39 -15.40
N GLN A 63 -22.51 -2.49 -15.65
CA GLN A 63 -23.05 -3.81 -16.00
C GLN A 63 -23.43 -4.69 -14.77
N ARG A 64 -23.20 -4.20 -13.54
CA ARG A 64 -23.47 -4.89 -12.25
C ARG A 64 -22.75 -6.23 -12.08
N GLU A 65 -21.59 -6.43 -12.69
CA GLU A 65 -20.88 -7.72 -12.63
C GLU A 65 -20.15 -7.99 -11.31
N GLY A 66 -20.08 -7.03 -10.38
CA GLY A 66 -19.62 -7.27 -9.00
C GLY A 66 -18.13 -7.61 -8.86
N ILE A 67 -17.34 -7.47 -9.92
CA ILE A 67 -15.90 -7.77 -9.92
C ILE A 67 -15.14 -6.67 -9.17
N SER A 68 -14.20 -7.06 -8.30
CA SER A 68 -13.39 -6.09 -7.55
C SER A 68 -12.19 -5.58 -8.36
N PHE A 69 -11.69 -4.38 -8.01
CA PHE A 69 -10.49 -3.82 -8.63
C PHE A 69 -9.28 -4.76 -8.53
N ASP A 70 -9.10 -5.40 -7.37
CA ASP A 70 -7.96 -6.30 -7.14
C ASP A 70 -8.07 -7.56 -8.02
N GLU A 71 -9.29 -8.03 -8.28
CA GLU A 71 -9.56 -9.16 -9.16
C GLU A 71 -9.35 -8.80 -10.62
N MET A 72 -9.86 -7.65 -11.07
CA MET A 72 -9.58 -7.15 -12.42
C MET A 72 -8.09 -6.91 -12.64
N LEU A 73 -7.40 -6.31 -11.67
CA LEU A 73 -5.96 -6.11 -11.77
C LEU A 73 -5.19 -7.43 -11.80
N SER A 74 -5.65 -8.45 -11.09
CA SER A 74 -5.05 -9.78 -11.17
C SER A 74 -5.24 -10.42 -12.54
N ASN A 75 -6.38 -10.17 -13.20
CA ASN A 75 -6.72 -10.76 -14.49
C ASN A 75 -6.06 -10.04 -15.67
N TYR A 76 -6.02 -8.71 -15.63
CA TYR A 76 -5.61 -7.87 -16.76
C TYR A 76 -4.33 -7.08 -16.50
N GLY A 77 -3.90 -6.94 -15.24
CA GLY A 77 -2.69 -6.22 -14.88
C GLY A 77 -1.42 -7.02 -15.12
N CYS A 78 -0.35 -6.35 -15.53
CA CYS A 78 0.95 -7.00 -15.62
C CYS A 78 1.50 -7.38 -14.23
N ARG A 79 2.52 -8.25 -14.20
CA ARG A 79 3.22 -8.67 -12.96
C ARG A 79 3.68 -7.49 -12.11
N HIS A 80 4.18 -6.43 -12.74
CA HIS A 80 4.70 -5.24 -12.07
C HIS A 80 3.59 -4.43 -11.39
N CYS A 81 2.44 -4.23 -12.05
CA CYS A 81 1.27 -3.59 -11.43
C CYS A 81 0.71 -4.41 -10.26
N ASN A 82 0.63 -5.74 -10.40
CA ASN A 82 0.21 -6.62 -9.31
C ASN A 82 1.17 -6.54 -8.11
N SER A 83 2.48 -6.57 -8.36
CA SER A 83 3.50 -6.42 -7.31
C SER A 83 3.42 -5.05 -6.63
N ALA A 84 3.29 -3.97 -7.41
CA ALA A 84 3.10 -2.62 -6.89
C ALA A 84 1.81 -2.48 -6.05
N ARG A 85 0.75 -3.20 -6.39
CA ARG A 85 -0.51 -3.22 -5.64
C ARG A 85 -0.37 -3.93 -4.30
N ILE A 86 0.30 -5.07 -4.28
CA ILE A 86 0.64 -5.80 -3.04
C ILE A 86 1.45 -4.90 -2.11
N LEU A 87 2.50 -4.25 -2.63
CA LEU A 87 3.32 -3.30 -1.88
C LEU A 87 2.47 -2.12 -1.37
N LYS A 88 1.58 -1.54 -2.19
CA LYS A 88 0.67 -0.47 -1.76
C LYS A 88 -0.18 -0.88 -0.56
N ARG A 89 -0.74 -2.10 -0.57
CA ARG A 89 -1.55 -2.64 0.55
C ARG A 89 -0.68 -2.84 1.80
N HIS A 90 0.53 -3.38 1.64
CA HIS A 90 1.46 -3.59 2.75
C HIS A 90 1.91 -2.26 3.38
N ILE A 91 2.30 -1.27 2.56
CA ILE A 91 2.61 0.11 2.99
C ILE A 91 1.45 0.70 3.79
N GLY A 92 0.20 0.50 3.34
CA GLY A 92 -0.99 0.95 4.06
C GLY A 92 -1.10 0.37 5.47
N LYS A 93 -0.86 -0.94 5.62
CA LYS A 93 -0.84 -1.61 6.94
C LYS A 93 0.25 -1.06 7.85
N LEU A 94 1.47 -0.87 7.32
CA LEU A 94 2.60 -0.30 8.06
C LEU A 94 2.31 1.14 8.54
N LYS A 95 1.71 1.98 7.68
CA LYS A 95 1.31 3.35 8.08
C LYS A 95 0.29 3.33 9.23
N GLN A 96 -0.69 2.42 9.19
CA GLN A 96 -1.67 2.27 10.25
C GLN A 96 -1.03 1.81 11.56
N GLU A 97 -0.14 0.82 11.51
CA GLU A 97 0.61 0.33 12.68
C GLU A 97 1.46 1.46 13.29
N ARG A 98 2.22 2.17 12.47
CA ARG A 98 3.02 3.33 12.92
C ARG A 98 2.16 4.39 13.59
N GLY A 99 0.99 4.69 13.03
CA GLY A 99 0.02 5.62 13.63
C GLY A 99 -0.45 5.17 15.01
N ARG A 100 -0.80 3.89 15.17
CA ARG A 100 -1.20 3.31 16.47
C ARG A 100 -0.07 3.41 17.50
N ILE A 101 1.16 3.10 17.09
CA ILE A 101 2.34 3.19 17.96
C ILE A 101 2.59 4.63 18.38
N HIS A 102 2.53 5.58 17.44
CA HIS A 102 2.71 7.00 17.73
C HIS A 102 1.67 7.50 18.75
N SER A 103 0.40 7.11 18.58
CA SER A 103 -0.65 7.41 19.55
C SER A 103 -0.38 6.79 20.92
N ALA A 104 0.07 5.54 20.98
CA ALA A 104 0.40 4.86 22.24
C ALA A 104 1.57 5.55 22.98
N ILE A 105 2.63 5.93 22.28
CA ILE A 105 3.76 6.69 22.84
C ILE A 105 3.26 8.02 23.41
N THR A 106 2.43 8.74 22.66
CA THR A 106 1.84 10.02 23.09
C THR A 106 0.98 9.88 24.33
N GLN A 107 0.16 8.83 24.42
CA GLN A 107 -0.68 8.57 25.57
C GLN A 107 0.15 8.28 26.83
N ILE A 108 1.17 7.42 26.71
CA ILE A 108 2.07 7.13 27.83
C ILE A 108 2.79 8.42 28.28
N GLY A 109 3.27 9.24 27.33
CA GLY A 109 3.95 10.50 27.65
C GLY A 109 3.07 11.52 28.38
N LYS A 110 1.75 11.51 28.17
CA LYS A 110 0.80 12.36 28.92
C LYS A 110 0.51 11.87 30.33
N THR A 111 0.78 10.59 30.61
CA THR A 111 0.53 9.97 31.92
C THR A 111 1.77 9.93 32.82
N LEU A 112 2.90 10.48 32.33
CA LEU A 112 4.14 10.70 33.07
C LEU A 112 4.16 12.14 33.60
#